data_AF-A0A7X4A0G0-F1
#
_entry.id   AF-A0A7X4A0G0-F1
#
_cell.length_a   1.000
_cell.length_b   1.000
_cell.length_c   1.000
_cell.angle_alpha   90.00
_cell.angle_beta   90.00
_cell.angle_gamma   90.00
#
_symmetry.space_group_name_H-M   'P 1'
#
loop_
_entity.id
_entity.type
_entity.pdbx_description
1 polymer ?
#
loop_
_entity_poly.entity_id
_entity_poly.type
_entity_poly.pdbx_seq_one_letter_code
_entity_poly.pdbx_strand_id
1 'polypeptide(L)'
;MVGVDASAPAFGFRSVRGDAGLTIRDFAHPRLDVAFTNIEDVDAGWQLDDMRWDNVPMVRGGFRYGTDGNSVEGKFFGPDHEEAGGIFERDQVIGAFSAKRR
;
A
#
# COMPACT_ATOMS: atom_id res chain seq x y z
N MET A 1 2.41 -6.46 0.56
CA MET A 1 2.12 -5.56 1.70
C MET A 1 2.01 -6.36 2.98
N VAL A 2 2.33 -5.75 4.12
CA VAL A 2 2.09 -6.29 5.47
C VAL A 2 1.53 -5.19 6.34
N GLY A 3 0.70 -5.52 7.31
CA GLY A 3 0.10 -4.52 8.19
C GLY A 3 -0.51 -5.13 9.44
N VAL A 4 -1.09 -4.25 10.25
CA VAL A 4 -1.85 -4.59 11.45
C VAL A 4 -3.24 -3.99 11.33
N ASP A 5 -4.26 -4.84 11.42
CA ASP A 5 -5.65 -4.44 11.57
C ASP A 5 -5.97 -4.13 13.03
N ALA A 6 -6.32 -2.87 13.28
CA ALA A 6 -6.66 -2.31 14.59
C ALA A 6 -8.18 -2.24 14.86
N SER A 7 -9.04 -2.74 13.94
CA SER A 7 -10.50 -2.63 14.05
C SER A 7 -11.13 -3.42 15.20
N ALA A 8 -10.44 -4.40 15.78
CA ALA A 8 -10.96 -5.26 16.85
C ALA A 8 -10.00 -5.39 18.05
N PRO A 9 -9.74 -4.29 18.80
CA PRO A 9 -8.75 -4.28 19.89
C PRO A 9 -9.06 -5.26 21.04
N ALA A 10 -10.31 -5.73 21.16
CA ALA A 10 -10.72 -6.69 22.17
C ALA A 10 -10.09 -8.09 21.99
N PHE A 11 -9.58 -8.42 20.80
CA PHE A 11 -8.92 -9.69 20.50
C PHE A 11 -7.42 -9.54 20.16
N GLY A 12 -6.87 -8.33 20.36
CA GLY A 12 -5.50 -8.00 20.00
C GLY A 12 -5.38 -7.45 18.56
N PHE A 13 -4.15 -7.06 18.22
CA PHE A 13 -3.78 -6.61 16.89
C PHE A 13 -3.72 -7.80 15.93
N ARG A 14 -4.41 -7.74 14.80
CA ARG A 14 -4.40 -8.80 13.78
C ARG A 14 -3.39 -8.50 12.71
N SER A 15 -2.46 -9.41 12.46
CA SER A 15 -1.47 -9.22 11.39
C SER A 15 -2.08 -9.59 10.05
N VAL A 16 -1.86 -8.75 9.04
CA VAL A 16 -2.35 -8.98 7.68
C VAL A 16 -1.22 -8.97 6.68
N ARG A 17 -1.36 -9.75 5.61
CA ARG A 17 -0.44 -9.75 4.46
C ARG A 17 -1.22 -9.77 3.16
N GLY A 18 -0.62 -9.29 2.09
CA GLY A 18 -1.20 -9.35 0.75
C GLY A 18 -0.20 -8.94 -0.32
N ASP A 19 -0.66 -8.83 -1.56
CA ASP A 19 0.14 -8.38 -2.68
C ASP A 19 0.17 -6.84 -2.76
N ALA A 20 1.24 -6.29 -3.33
CA ALA A 20 1.33 -4.85 -3.61
C ALA A 20 1.65 -4.60 -5.07
N GLY A 21 0.76 -3.89 -5.76
CA GLY A 21 0.88 -3.49 -7.15
C GLY A 21 0.92 -1.97 -7.28
N LEU A 22 1.88 -1.49 -8.06
CA LEU A 22 2.06 -0.08 -8.40
C LEU A 22 2.05 0.06 -9.92
N THR A 23 1.15 0.89 -10.45
CA THR A 23 0.97 1.07 -11.89
C THR A 23 1.08 2.53 -12.28
N ILE A 24 1.96 2.85 -13.21
CA ILE A 24 2.05 4.17 -13.86
C ILE A 24 1.64 3.97 -15.31
N ARG A 25 0.52 4.60 -15.72
CA ARG A 25 -0.04 4.41 -17.07
C ARG A 25 0.55 5.38 -18.10
N ASP A 26 0.83 6.61 -17.67
CA ASP A 26 1.39 7.67 -18.50
C ASP A 26 2.60 8.29 -17.80
N PHE A 27 3.77 8.22 -18.42
CA PHE A 27 5.00 8.83 -17.91
C PHE A 27 5.12 10.32 -18.27
N ALA A 28 4.34 10.84 -19.23
CA ALA A 28 4.30 12.26 -19.55
C ALA A 28 3.55 13.07 -18.49
N HIS A 29 2.49 12.48 -17.91
CA HIS A 29 1.75 13.03 -16.77
C HIS A 29 1.70 12.00 -15.64
N PRO A 30 2.82 11.78 -14.93
CA PRO A 30 2.95 10.66 -14.01
C PRO A 30 1.88 10.71 -12.92
N ARG A 31 1.05 9.68 -12.93
CA ARG A 31 0.05 9.35 -11.93
C ARG A 31 0.20 7.88 -11.60
N LEU A 32 0.19 7.58 -10.31
CA LEU A 32 0.39 6.25 -9.79
C LEU A 32 -0.94 5.69 -9.28
N ASP A 33 -1.29 4.49 -9.72
CA ASP A 33 -2.33 3.69 -9.07
C ASP A 33 -1.63 2.70 -8.12
N VAL A 34 -2.12 2.63 -6.88
CA VAL A 34 -1.68 1.67 -5.87
C VAL A 34 -2.81 0.70 -5.60
N ALA A 35 -2.54 -0.60 -5.68
CA ALA A 35 -3.49 -1.65 -5.34
C ALA A 35 -2.86 -2.68 -4.41
N PHE A 36 -3.52 -2.96 -3.30
CA PHE A 36 -3.22 -4.09 -2.43
C PHE A 36 -4.33 -5.11 -2.57
N THR A 37 -3.96 -6.34 -2.90
CA THR A 37 -4.89 -7.41 -3.25
C THR A 37 -4.57 -8.69 -2.50
N ASN A 38 -5.50 -9.64 -2.47
CA ASN A 38 -5.31 -10.94 -1.78
C ASN A 38 -4.91 -10.73 -0.32
N ILE A 39 -5.58 -9.78 0.36
CA ILE A 39 -5.25 -9.40 1.72
C ILE A 39 -5.85 -10.44 2.66
N GLU A 40 -5.04 -11.03 3.51
CA GLU A 40 -5.48 -12.03 4.47
C GLU A 40 -4.94 -11.78 5.88
N ASP A 41 -5.76 -12.13 6.87
CA ASP A 41 -5.33 -12.31 8.25
C ASP A 41 -4.38 -13.51 8.33
N VAL A 42 -3.18 -13.29 8.87
CA VAL A 42 -2.10 -14.29 8.92
C VAL A 42 -2.43 -15.44 9.87
N ASP A 43 -3.18 -15.17 10.95
CA ASP A 43 -3.47 -16.15 12.00
C ASP A 43 -4.79 -16.89 11.73
N ALA A 44 -5.83 -16.15 11.33
CA ALA A 44 -7.17 -16.68 11.10
C ALA A 44 -7.40 -17.17 9.65
N GLY A 45 -6.59 -16.70 8.69
CA GLY A 45 -6.74 -17.03 7.27
C GLY A 45 -7.97 -16.40 6.60
N TRP A 46 -8.60 -15.41 7.23
CA TRP A 46 -9.75 -14.69 6.65
C TRP A 46 -9.28 -13.67 5.63
N GLN A 47 -10.04 -13.55 4.55
CA GLN A 47 -9.79 -12.53 3.53
C GLN A 47 -10.36 -11.19 3.96
N LEU A 48 -9.61 -10.13 3.70
CA LEU A 48 -10.03 -8.74 3.82
C LEU A 48 -10.30 -8.18 2.42
N ASP A 49 -11.05 -7.08 2.35
CA ASP A 49 -11.30 -6.38 1.10
C ASP A 49 -10.01 -5.76 0.54
N ASP A 50 -9.88 -5.77 -0.79
CA ASP A 50 -8.77 -5.14 -1.50
C ASP A 50 -8.75 -3.62 -1.26
N MET A 51 -7.55 -3.04 -1.23
CA MET A 51 -7.35 -1.61 -1.00
C MET A 51 -6.77 -0.94 -2.23
N ARG A 52 -7.29 0.24 -2.59
CA ARG A 52 -6.87 0.94 -3.81
C ARG A 52 -6.83 2.45 -3.70
N TRP A 53 -5.75 3.06 -4.19
CA TRP A 53 -5.63 4.49 -4.41
C TRP A 53 -5.37 4.76 -5.88
N ASP A 54 -6.19 5.62 -6.48
CA ASP A 54 -6.08 5.98 -7.89
C ASP A 54 -5.49 7.38 -8.05
N ASN A 55 -4.77 7.58 -9.16
CA ASN A 55 -4.24 8.89 -9.55
C ASN A 55 -3.37 9.58 -8.47
N VAL A 56 -2.60 8.80 -7.71
CA VAL A 56 -1.70 9.31 -6.68
C VAL A 56 -0.63 10.20 -7.35
N PRO A 57 -0.46 11.45 -6.89
CA PRO A 57 0.53 12.35 -7.45
C PRO A 57 1.95 11.88 -7.09
N MET A 58 2.84 11.94 -8.08
CA MET A 58 4.26 11.66 -7.92
C MET A 58 5.06 12.96 -7.86
N VAL A 59 5.90 13.12 -6.83
CA VAL A 59 6.73 14.31 -6.63
C VAL A 59 8.12 13.88 -6.18
N ARG A 60 9.17 14.31 -6.90
CA ARG A 60 10.59 14.11 -6.53
C ARG A 60 10.97 12.66 -6.20
N GLY A 61 10.50 11.70 -7.00
CA GLY A 61 10.81 10.27 -6.81
C GLY A 61 10.05 9.60 -5.65
N GLY A 62 9.07 10.29 -5.07
CA GLY A 62 8.11 9.72 -4.13
C GLY A 62 6.68 9.97 -4.57
N PHE A 63 5.75 9.46 -3.77
CA PHE A 63 4.32 9.61 -3.96
C PHE A 63 3.64 9.66 -2.60
N ARG A 64 2.58 10.46 -2.49
CA ARG A 64 1.77 10.57 -1.28
C ARG A 64 0.33 10.90 -1.66
N TYR A 65 -0.61 10.28 -0.97
CA TYR A 65 -2.03 10.60 -1.05
C TYR A 65 -2.67 10.53 0.33
N GLY A 66 -3.65 11.41 0.56
CA GLY A 66 -4.49 11.39 1.75
C GLY A 66 -3.80 11.83 3.03
N THR A 67 -4.49 11.56 4.14
CA THR A 67 -4.12 11.83 5.54
C THR A 67 -4.67 10.70 6.41
N ASP A 68 -4.46 10.75 7.72
CA ASP A 68 -4.87 9.74 8.71
C ASP A 68 -6.20 9.03 8.37
N GLY A 69 -6.20 7.71 8.49
CA GLY A 69 -7.34 6.82 8.20
C GLY A 69 -7.51 6.43 6.73
N ASN A 70 -6.91 7.16 5.78
CA ASN A 70 -6.87 6.79 4.36
C ASN A 70 -5.68 7.46 3.67
N SER A 71 -4.49 6.91 3.91
CA SER A 71 -3.23 7.45 3.40
C SER A 71 -2.35 6.38 2.78
N VAL A 72 -1.54 6.81 1.81
CA VAL A 72 -0.43 6.02 1.28
C VAL A 72 0.72 6.96 0.97
N GLU A 73 1.92 6.57 1.37
CA GLU A 73 3.15 7.30 1.09
C GLU A 73 4.28 6.32 0.78
N GLY A 74 5.06 6.62 -0.24
CA GLY A 74 6.22 5.82 -0.58
C GLY A 74 7.23 6.52 -1.46
N LYS A 75 8.30 5.78 -1.75
CA LYS A 75 9.41 6.23 -2.58
C LYS A 75 9.85 5.13 -3.55
N PHE A 76 10.38 5.55 -4.68
CA PHE A 76 11.10 4.68 -5.60
C PHE A 76 12.59 4.58 -5.21
N PHE A 77 13.18 3.42 -5.42
CA PHE A 77 14.55 3.08 -5.05
C PHE A 77 15.28 2.45 -6.24
N GLY A 78 16.61 2.62 -6.25
CA GLY A 78 17.50 2.17 -7.32
C GLY A 78 17.66 3.20 -8.45
N PRO A 79 18.73 3.10 -9.26
CA PRO A 79 19.05 4.06 -10.31
C PRO A 79 17.99 4.15 -11.40
N ASP A 80 17.22 3.08 -11.63
CA ASP A 80 16.16 2.98 -12.64
C ASP A 80 14.76 2.74 -12.03
N HIS A 81 14.62 3.06 -10.73
CA HIS A 81 13.39 2.86 -9.95
C HIS A 81 12.91 1.40 -9.96
N GLU A 82 13.85 0.47 -9.76
CA GLU A 82 13.63 -0.97 -9.77
C GLU A 82 12.75 -1.44 -8.63
N GLU A 83 12.71 -0.69 -7.53
CA GLU A 83 11.93 -1.01 -6.34
C GLU A 83 11.12 0.19 -5.86
N ALA A 84 10.01 -0.08 -5.19
CA ALA A 84 9.21 0.92 -4.51
C ALA A 84 8.83 0.39 -3.12
N GLY A 85 8.76 1.29 -2.14
CA GLY A 85 8.36 0.92 -0.79
C GLY A 85 7.79 2.10 -0.03
N GLY A 86 7.00 1.82 0.99
CA GLY A 86 6.28 2.85 1.72
C GLY A 86 5.40 2.33 2.84
N ILE A 87 4.61 3.24 3.38
CA ILE A 87 3.62 3.00 4.43
C ILE A 87 2.22 3.34 3.94
N PHE A 88 1.21 2.78 4.59
CA PHE A 88 -0.18 3.08 4.31
C PHE A 88 -1.02 2.98 5.58
N GLU A 89 -2.17 3.62 5.52
CA GLU A 89 -3.27 3.43 6.46
C GLU A 89 -4.58 3.41 5.70
N ARG A 90 -5.40 2.38 5.93
CA ARG A 90 -6.74 2.28 5.35
C ARG A 90 -7.58 1.27 6.09
N ASP A 91 -8.84 1.59 6.34
CA ASP A 91 -9.82 0.66 6.93
C ASP A 91 -9.31 0.06 8.26
N GLN A 92 -8.65 0.90 9.08
CA GLN A 92 -7.99 0.54 10.35
C GLN A 92 -6.79 -0.42 10.21
N VAL A 93 -6.33 -0.69 9.00
CA VAL A 93 -5.08 -1.38 8.72
C VAL A 93 -3.96 -0.35 8.55
N ILE A 94 -2.93 -0.44 9.38
CA ILE A 94 -1.71 0.36 9.28
C ILE A 94 -0.57 -0.58 8.90
N GLY A 95 0.18 -0.24 7.86
CA GLY A 95 1.18 -1.18 7.35
C GLY A 95 2.25 -0.57 6.46
N ALA A 96 3.05 -1.47 5.90
CA ALA A 96 4.10 -1.17 4.95
C ALA A 96 3.98 -2.06 3.71
N PHE A 97 4.54 -1.59 2.61
CA PHE A 97 4.58 -2.35 1.36
C PHE A 97 5.93 -2.21 0.68
N SER A 98 6.22 -3.19 -0.16
CA SER A 98 7.27 -3.13 -1.17
C SER A 98 6.75 -3.72 -2.47
N ALA A 99 7.27 -3.22 -3.58
CA ALA A 99 7.01 -3.74 -4.91
C ALA A 99 8.29 -3.65 -5.74
N LYS A 100 8.41 -4.53 -6.72
CA LYS A 100 9.47 -4.50 -7.72
C LYS A 100 8.89 -4.13 -9.07
N ARG A 101 9.67 -3.38 -9.85
CA ARG A 101 9.37 -3.11 -11.24
C ARG A 101 9.33 -4.42 -12.02
N ARG A 102 8.33 -4.57 -12.89
CA ARG A 102 8.12 -5.73 -13.76
C ARG A 102 7.99 -5.25 -15.20
#